data_AF-A0A1C5KJ54-F1
#
_entry.id   AF-A0A1C5KJ54-F1
#
_cell.length_a   1.000
_cell.length_b   1.000
_cell.length_c   1.000
_cell.angle_alpha   90.00
_cell.angle_beta   90.00
_cell.angle_gamma   90.00
#
_symmetry.space_group_name_H-M   'P 1'
#
loop_
_entity.id
_entity.type
_entity.pdbx_description
1 polymer ?
#
loop_
_entity_poly.entity_id
_entity_poly.type
_entity_poly.pdbx_seq_one_letter_code
_entity_poly.pdbx_strand_id
1 'polypeptide(L)'
;MQVEIKALREYRNEAESLIEKFLVQKVIDNEVYPKIMTANELIEYIDMAHCHDEMYEIFDCTSMFGEVKKLHYKGWQPNCLIEVVDEHGNIVLRGHGTDH
;
A
#
# COMPACT_ATOMS: atom_id res chain seq x y z
N MET A 1 -13.61 29.41 -14.97
CA MET A 1 -13.54 29.49 -13.49
C MET A 1 -13.95 28.23 -12.75
N GLN A 2 -15.22 27.75 -12.75
CA GLN A 2 -15.55 26.49 -12.01
C GLN A 2 -14.97 25.21 -12.65
N VAL A 3 -14.83 25.17 -13.98
CA VAL A 3 -14.27 24.01 -14.71
C VAL A 3 -12.77 23.83 -14.43
N GLU A 4 -12.02 24.92 -14.36
CA GLU A 4 -10.57 24.89 -14.08
C GLU A 4 -10.26 24.42 -12.66
N ILE A 5 -11.10 24.79 -11.67
CA ILE A 5 -10.93 24.33 -10.29
C ILE A 5 -11.17 22.82 -10.15
N LYS A 6 -12.09 22.25 -10.94
CA LYS A 6 -12.36 20.81 -10.93
C LYS A 6 -11.20 20.03 -11.56
N ALA A 7 -10.73 20.47 -12.73
CA ALA A 7 -9.57 19.87 -13.39
C ALA A 7 -8.31 19.94 -12.51
N LEU A 8 -8.03 21.08 -11.86
CA LEU A 8 -6.88 21.22 -10.96
C LEU A 8 -6.97 20.31 -9.72
N ARG A 9 -8.18 20.02 -9.22
CA ARG A 9 -8.39 19.07 -8.11
C ARG A 9 -8.21 17.63 -8.56
N GLU A 10 -8.70 17.27 -9.74
CA GLU A 10 -8.51 15.94 -10.34
C GLU A 10 -7.01 15.70 -10.64
N TYR A 11 -6.32 16.66 -11.25
CA TYR A 11 -4.87 16.61 -11.47
C TYR A 11 -4.06 16.52 -10.16
N ARG A 12 -4.47 17.24 -9.10
CA ARG A 12 -3.80 17.16 -7.80
C ARG A 12 -4.02 15.80 -7.14
N ASN A 13 -5.23 15.25 -7.21
CA ASN A 13 -5.53 13.92 -6.68
C ASN A 13 -4.77 12.82 -7.45
N GLU A 14 -4.66 12.94 -8.78
CA GLU A 14 -3.85 12.02 -9.60
C GLU A 14 -2.36 12.15 -9.28
N ALA A 15 -1.85 13.38 -9.08
CA ALA A 15 -0.46 13.64 -8.69
C ALA A 15 -0.13 13.18 -7.26
N GLU A 16 -1.07 13.29 -6.32
CA GLU A 16 -0.94 12.73 -4.97
C GLU A 16 -0.93 11.19 -5.01
N SER A 17 -1.75 10.57 -5.87
CA SER A 17 -1.72 9.11 -6.09
C SER A 17 -0.42 8.60 -6.73
N LEU A 18 0.32 9.47 -7.45
CA LEU A 18 1.58 9.13 -8.13
C LEU A 18 2.80 9.05 -7.18
N ILE A 19 2.66 9.45 -5.91
CA ILE A 19 3.78 9.49 -4.94
C ILE A 19 3.52 8.55 -3.74
N GLU A 20 2.49 7.70 -3.79
CA GLU A 20 2.31 6.70 -2.75
C GLU A 20 3.36 5.58 -2.88
N LYS A 21 4.33 5.60 -1.97
CA LYS A 21 5.47 4.68 -1.86
C LYS A 21 5.43 3.98 -0.51
N PHE A 22 5.37 2.66 -0.55
CA PHE A 22 5.38 1.80 0.61
C PHE A 22 6.73 1.08 0.68
N LEU A 23 7.30 1.00 1.87
CA LEU A 23 8.45 0.14 2.12
C LEU A 23 7.93 -1.23 2.54
N VAL A 24 8.30 -2.27 1.79
CA VAL A 24 8.07 -3.66 2.18
C VAL A 24 9.41 -4.27 2.59
N GLN A 25 9.47 -4.80 3.80
CA GLN A 25 10.62 -5.52 4.32
C GLN A 25 10.30 -7.00 4.42
N LYS A 26 10.91 -7.80 3.56
CA LYS A 26 10.78 -9.27 3.61
C LYS A 26 11.81 -9.86 4.54
N VAL A 27 11.48 -10.97 5.19
CA VAL A 27 12.41 -11.76 5.99
C VAL A 27 12.58 -13.12 5.32
N ILE A 28 13.80 -13.39 4.84
CA ILE A 28 14.18 -14.65 4.19
C ILE A 28 15.46 -15.12 4.88
N ASP A 29 15.49 -16.35 5.40
CA ASP A 29 16.64 -16.90 6.14
C ASP A 29 17.17 -15.98 7.26
N ASN A 30 16.26 -15.30 7.98
CA ASN A 30 16.53 -14.29 9.02
C ASN A 30 17.24 -13.01 8.53
N GLU A 31 17.33 -12.79 7.22
CA GLU A 31 17.83 -11.55 6.62
C GLU A 31 16.68 -10.67 6.12
N VAL A 32 16.85 -9.35 6.25
CA VAL A 32 15.84 -8.37 5.84
C VAL A 32 16.14 -7.83 4.45
N TYR A 33 15.17 -7.98 3.55
CA TYR A 33 15.25 -7.52 2.16
C TYR A 33 14.22 -6.39 1.93
N PRO A 34 14.67 -5.11 1.92
CA PRO A 34 13.79 -3.97 1.72
C PRO A 34 13.50 -3.70 0.23
N LYS A 35 12.26 -3.36 -0.10
CA LYS A 35 11.83 -2.89 -1.42
C LYS A 35 10.82 -1.75 -1.29
N ILE A 36 11.03 -0.68 -2.04
CA ILE A 36 10.03 0.38 -2.20
C ILE A 36 9.05 -0.05 -3.31
N MET A 37 7.76 0.02 -3.01
CA MET A 37 6.68 -0.36 -3.89
C MET A 37 5.69 0.80 -4.05
N THR A 38 5.11 0.91 -5.24
CA THR A 38 3.87 1.68 -5.45
C THR A 38 2.68 0.99 -4.78
N ALA A 39 1.57 1.70 -4.67
CA ALA A 39 0.28 1.14 -4.26
C ALA A 39 -0.06 -0.16 -5.03
N ASN A 40 -0.01 -0.14 -6.36
CA ASN A 40 -0.36 -1.30 -7.19
C ASN A 40 0.61 -2.47 -6.97
N GLU A 41 1.92 -2.21 -6.94
CA GLU A 41 2.92 -3.25 -6.67
C GLU A 41 2.74 -3.90 -5.29
N LEU A 42 2.31 -3.14 -4.28
CA LEU A 42 2.01 -3.67 -2.95
C LEU A 42 0.75 -4.56 -2.96
N ILE A 43 -0.31 -4.14 -3.66
CA ILE A 43 -1.53 -4.95 -3.81
C ILE A 43 -1.21 -6.27 -4.52
N GLU A 44 -0.50 -6.21 -5.65
CA GLU A 44 -0.03 -7.39 -6.39
C GLU A 44 0.85 -8.29 -5.52
N TYR A 45 1.75 -7.69 -4.71
CA TYR A 45 2.60 -8.45 -3.81
C TYR A 45 1.78 -9.21 -2.74
N ILE A 46 0.77 -8.58 -2.13
CA ILE A 46 -0.10 -9.20 -1.14
C ILE A 46 -0.97 -10.30 -1.78
N ASP A 47 -1.51 -10.05 -2.98
CA ASP A 47 -2.28 -11.02 -3.77
C ASP A 47 -1.46 -12.31 -4.00
N MET A 48 -0.19 -12.15 -4.38
CA MET A 48 0.72 -13.27 -4.64
C MET A 48 1.39 -13.84 -3.38
N ALA A 49 1.23 -13.22 -2.21
CA ALA A 49 1.95 -13.62 -0.99
C ALA A 49 1.56 -15.03 -0.52
N HIS A 50 0.38 -15.54 -0.86
CA HIS A 50 -0.03 -16.92 -0.52
C HIS A 50 0.81 -18.00 -1.19
N CYS A 51 1.58 -17.65 -2.22
CA CYS A 51 2.49 -18.57 -2.90
C CYS A 51 3.81 -18.78 -2.12
N HIS A 52 4.09 -17.96 -1.11
CA HIS A 52 5.35 -17.96 -0.38
C HIS A 52 5.07 -17.78 1.11
N ASP A 53 5.45 -18.73 1.97
CA ASP A 53 5.40 -18.59 3.45
C ASP A 53 6.42 -17.53 3.96
N GLU A 54 6.51 -16.39 3.28
CA GLU A 54 7.40 -15.26 3.56
C GLU A 54 6.80 -14.40 4.68
N MET A 55 7.58 -14.12 5.71
CA MET A 55 7.26 -13.05 6.65
C MET A 55 7.65 -11.71 6.03
N TYR A 56 6.77 -10.71 6.14
CA TYR A 56 7.08 -9.36 5.69
C TYR A 56 6.41 -8.30 6.57
N GLU A 57 6.97 -7.10 6.54
CA GLU A 57 6.41 -5.90 7.17
C GLU A 57 6.19 -4.80 6.13
N ILE A 58 5.12 -4.03 6.28
CA ILE A 58 4.75 -2.93 5.39
C ILE A 58 4.88 -1.62 6.17
N PHE A 59 5.42 -0.59 5.53
CA PHE A 59 5.50 0.75 6.10
C PHE A 59 5.08 1.82 5.11
N ASP A 60 4.37 2.83 5.62
CA ASP A 60 4.08 4.08 4.92
C ASP A 60 5.32 4.99 4.92
N CYS A 61 5.74 5.44 3.75
CA CYS A 61 6.83 6.39 3.55
C CYS A 61 6.35 7.72 2.91
N THR A 62 5.04 7.97 2.89
CA THR A 62 4.40 9.03 2.08
C THR A 62 3.86 10.17 2.92
N SER A 63 3.38 9.87 4.12
CA SER A 63 2.62 10.83 4.93
C SER A 63 3.47 11.97 5.49
N MET A 64 4.72 11.73 5.87
CA MET A 64 5.62 12.80 6.36
C MET A 64 7.11 12.46 6.17
N PHE A 65 7.89 13.44 5.70
CA PHE A 65 9.34 13.28 5.58
C PHE A 65 9.97 13.03 6.96
N GLY A 66 10.71 11.92 7.09
CA GLY A 66 11.36 11.50 8.33
C GLY A 66 10.51 10.64 9.26
N GLU A 67 9.27 10.31 8.86
CA GLU A 67 8.40 9.41 9.59
C GLU A 67 8.14 8.14 8.77
N VAL A 68 8.30 6.97 9.39
CA VAL A 68 8.00 5.67 8.80
C VAL A 68 7.00 4.99 9.70
N LYS A 69 5.77 4.80 9.23
CA LYS A 69 4.68 4.22 10.02
C LYS A 69 4.44 2.78 9.61
N LYS A 70 4.34 1.88 10.58
CA LYS A 70 4.01 0.49 10.31
C LYS A 70 2.56 0.38 9.86
N LEU A 71 2.33 -0.42 8.84
CA LEU A 71 1.03 -0.75 8.29
C LEU A 71 0.75 -2.24 8.43
N HIS A 72 -0.53 -2.59 8.40
CA HIS A 72 -0.99 -3.96 8.54
C HIS A 72 -1.96 -4.32 7.43
N TYR A 73 -1.74 -5.46 6.78
CA TYR A 73 -2.75 -6.09 5.96
C TYR A 73 -3.85 -6.68 6.86
N LYS A 74 -5.11 -6.31 6.63
CA LYS A 74 -6.25 -6.78 7.45
C LYS A 74 -6.64 -8.25 7.24
N GLY A 75 -6.00 -8.94 6.30
CA GLY A 75 -6.50 -10.19 5.75
C GLY A 75 -7.57 -9.95 4.67
N TRP A 76 -7.97 -11.02 3.99
CA TRP A 76 -8.89 -10.94 2.87
C TRP A 76 -10.26 -10.43 3.32
N GLN A 77 -10.69 -9.36 2.67
CA GLN A 77 -12.05 -8.83 2.82
C GLN A 77 -12.94 -9.41 1.70
N PRO A 78 -14.27 -9.39 1.86
CA PRO A 78 -15.20 -9.90 0.85
C PRO A 78 -14.94 -9.33 -0.56
N ASN A 79 -15.17 -10.15 -1.59
CA ASN A 79 -14.93 -9.84 -3.01
C ASN A 79 -13.44 -9.62 -3.36
N CYS A 80 -12.54 -10.39 -2.75
CA CYS A 80 -11.10 -10.31 -2.97
C CYS A 80 -10.53 -8.91 -2.68
N LEU A 81 -11.15 -8.18 -1.76
CA LEU A 81 -10.71 -6.85 -1.39
C LEU A 81 -9.51 -6.95 -0.44
N ILE A 82 -8.44 -6.27 -0.80
CA ILE A 82 -7.23 -6.10 0.01
C ILE A 82 -7.29 -4.71 0.64
N GLU A 83 -7.21 -4.66 1.97
CA GLU A 83 -7.12 -3.43 2.74
C GLU A 83 -5.85 -3.42 3.60
N VAL A 84 -5.11 -2.34 3.51
CA VAL A 84 -3.96 -2.05 4.38
C VAL A 84 -4.33 -0.90 5.30
N VAL A 85 -4.08 -1.08 6.60
CA VAL A 85 -4.46 -0.13 7.66
C VAL A 85 -3.26 0.34 8.48
N ASP A 86 -3.43 1.50 9.10
CA ASP A 86 -2.54 2.00 10.15
C ASP A 86 -2.77 1.29 11.50
N GLU A 87 -2.01 1.71 12.52
CA GLU A 87 -2.13 1.19 13.89
C GLU A 87 -3.49 1.46 14.56
N HIS A 88 -4.25 2.44 14.06
CA HIS A 88 -5.58 2.79 14.55
C HIS A 88 -6.70 2.07 13.78
N GLY A 89 -6.37 1.29 12.76
CA GLY A 89 -7.33 0.60 11.90
C GLY A 89 -7.92 1.49 10.80
N ASN A 90 -7.38 2.70 10.59
CA ASN A 90 -7.76 3.54 9.45
C ASN A 90 -7.16 3.00 8.18
N ILE A 91 -7.90 3.13 7.08
CA ILE A 91 -7.51 2.54 5.81
C ILE A 91 -6.57 3.49 5.07
N VAL A 92 -5.40 2.95 4.73
CA VAL A 92 -4.33 3.67 4.03
C VAL A 92 -4.32 3.29 2.55
N LEU A 93 -4.52 2.01 2.23
CA LEU A 93 -4.54 1.53 0.85
C LEU A 93 -5.65 0.50 0.66
N ARG A 94 -6.30 0.55 -0.52
CA ARG A 94 -7.28 -0.42 -0.98
C ARG A 94 -6.98 -0.86 -2.41
N GLY A 95 -7.14 -2.14 -2.68
CA GLY A 95 -7.07 -2.72 -4.01
C GLY A 95 -7.80 -4.05 -4.06
N HIS A 96 -7.98 -4.60 -5.26
CA HIS A 96 -8.58 -5.92 -5.42
C HIS A 96 -7.50 -6.89 -5.89
N GLY A 97 -7.43 -8.04 -5.23
CA GLY A 97 -6.65 -9.18 -5.70
C GLY A 97 -7.35 -9.94 -6.82
N THR A 98 -6.70 -10.97 -7.35
CA THR A 98 -7.19 -11.75 -8.49
C THR A 98 -7.92 -13.03 -8.09
N ASP A 99 -7.65 -13.60 -6.90
CA ASP A 99 -8.33 -14.81 -6.41
C ASP A 99 -8.07 -15.06 -4.91
N HIS A 100 -9.02 -15.69 -4.20
CA HIS A 100 -8.78 -16.44 -2.94
C HIS A 100 -9.85 -17.49 -2.67
#